data_AF-D6TXE8-F1
#
_entry.id   AF-D6TXE8-F1
#
_cell.length_a   1.000
_cell.length_b   1.000
_cell.length_c   1.000
_cell.angle_alpha   90.00
_cell.angle_beta   90.00
_cell.angle_gamma   90.00
#
_symmetry.space_group_name_H-M   'P 1'
#
loop_
_entity.id
_entity.type
_entity.pdbx_description
1 polymer ?
#
loop_
_entity_poly.entity_id
_entity_poly.type
_entity_poly.pdbx_seq_one_letter_code
_entity_poly.pdbx_strand_id
1 'polypeptide(L)'
;MPTFSSPTPTLASEIGYALHQILILRPTHPLTEIFSYVSDEGTVARTQLSEHMATWSAQLRHPLPTTRIFLNKEHTKRLLLQRGTAYALLGSPEQARQDLHALLQHSGTTTRQLEGLACLVLAVLATEQERYPDALPLWKQARAWLHPQEYDHLALTWYYTKVLVQLNHLRTAYRVLTEILSPTTPGLRLPRQKERAEAYAELFSQRGGVCSLLQYHQEAIEDLNAAIELHPTCARLFSIRGLLHAKRQHWQAAYNDLWRALHAMPEDQALADCLFVVMQRLGTQLAVPTTTPAMHTRRGGTRRA
;
A
#
# COMPACT_ATOMS: atom_id res chain seq x y z
N MET A 1 26.23 1.97 23.41
CA MET A 1 25.06 2.75 22.92
C MET A 1 24.03 1.75 22.44
N PRO A 2 22.82 1.68 23.01
CA PRO A 2 21.85 0.66 22.64
C PRO A 2 21.29 0.99 21.25
N THR A 3 21.53 0.09 20.31
CA THR A 3 20.93 0.07 18.98
C THR A 3 19.46 -0.31 19.12
N PHE A 4 18.53 0.65 19.02
CA PHE A 4 17.13 0.36 18.75
C PHE A 4 17.00 -0.05 17.27
N SER A 5 17.48 -1.26 16.96
CA SER A 5 17.06 -2.00 15.79
C SER A 5 15.71 -2.61 16.15
N SER A 6 14.61 -1.97 15.74
CA SER A 6 13.37 -2.74 15.59
C SER A 6 13.71 -3.98 14.74
N PRO A 7 13.33 -5.20 15.17
CA PRO A 7 13.58 -6.37 14.34
C PRO A 7 12.88 -6.16 13.00
N THR A 8 13.60 -6.32 11.90
CA THR A 8 13.00 -6.31 10.56
C THR A 8 11.84 -7.31 10.59
N PRO A 9 10.61 -6.89 10.23
CA PRO A 9 9.46 -7.77 10.29
C PRO A 9 9.73 -9.00 9.41
N THR A 10 9.38 -10.17 9.91
CA THR A 10 9.46 -11.40 9.12
C THR A 10 8.41 -11.37 8.00
N LEU A 11 8.66 -12.05 6.88
CA LEU A 11 7.66 -12.21 5.80
C LEU A 11 6.28 -12.65 6.35
N ALA A 12 6.29 -13.56 7.32
CA ALA A 12 5.08 -14.03 8.00
C ALA A 12 4.30 -12.90 8.71
N SER A 13 5.00 -11.98 9.38
CA SER A 13 4.36 -10.83 10.04
C SER A 13 3.86 -9.80 9.03
N GLU A 14 4.56 -9.60 7.92
CA GLU A 14 4.10 -8.70 6.85
C GLU A 14 2.82 -9.21 6.20
N ILE A 15 2.74 -10.53 5.93
CA ILE A 15 1.52 -11.18 5.44
C ILE A 15 0.38 -11.04 6.45
N GLY A 16 0.67 -11.29 7.74
CA GLY A 16 -0.32 -11.17 8.81
C GLY A 16 -0.88 -9.77 8.91
N TYR A 17 -0.01 -8.77 8.92
CA TYR A 17 -0.37 -7.36 8.94
C TYR A 17 -1.19 -6.98 7.70
N ALA A 18 -0.73 -7.33 6.50
CA ALA A 18 -1.43 -7.03 5.25
C ALA A 18 -2.85 -7.59 5.22
N LEU A 19 -3.00 -8.87 5.57
CA LEU A 19 -4.31 -9.50 5.61
C LEU A 19 -5.20 -8.93 6.72
N HIS A 20 -4.64 -8.55 7.86
CA HIS A 20 -5.39 -7.88 8.93
C HIS A 20 -5.94 -6.51 8.46
N GLN A 21 -5.15 -5.74 7.71
CA GLN A 21 -5.60 -4.46 7.15
C GLN A 21 -6.66 -4.66 6.06
N ILE A 22 -6.54 -5.72 5.24
CA ILE A 22 -7.45 -5.93 4.12
C ILE A 22 -8.76 -6.59 4.55
N LEU A 23 -8.75 -7.59 5.43
CA LEU A 23 -9.94 -8.41 5.71
C LEU A 23 -10.87 -7.76 6.72
N ILE A 24 -12.17 -7.73 6.42
CA ILE A 24 -13.20 -7.38 7.40
C ILE A 24 -13.70 -8.68 8.05
N LEU A 25 -13.12 -9.00 9.20
CA LEU A 25 -13.41 -10.22 9.94
C LEU A 25 -14.73 -10.11 10.72
N ARG A 26 -15.80 -10.67 10.17
CA ARG A 26 -17.08 -10.89 10.86
C ARG A 26 -17.08 -12.27 11.53
N PRO A 27 -17.93 -12.53 12.55
CA PRO A 27 -18.00 -13.85 13.19
C PRO A 27 -18.21 -15.03 12.23
N THR A 28 -18.89 -14.79 11.10
CA THR A 28 -19.14 -15.81 10.06
C THR A 28 -18.02 -15.94 9.03
N HIS A 29 -17.01 -15.07 9.04
CA HIS A 29 -15.97 -15.04 8.04
C HIS A 29 -15.06 -16.29 8.14
N PRO A 30 -14.69 -16.94 7.02
CA PRO A 30 -13.95 -18.22 7.03
C PRO A 30 -12.60 -18.18 7.75
N LEU A 31 -11.96 -17.01 7.78
CA LEU A 31 -10.63 -16.81 8.36
C LEU A 31 -10.66 -16.28 9.81
N THR A 32 -11.82 -15.99 10.40
CA THR A 32 -11.90 -15.36 11.74
C THR A 32 -11.20 -16.18 12.81
N GLU A 33 -11.30 -17.50 12.76
CA GLU A 33 -10.61 -18.41 13.70
C GLU A 33 -9.08 -18.30 13.59
N ILE A 34 -8.53 -18.07 12.41
CA ILE A 34 -7.08 -17.95 12.23
C ILE A 34 -6.58 -16.63 12.80
N PHE A 35 -7.33 -15.56 12.55
CA PHE A 35 -6.96 -14.22 12.99
C PHE A 35 -7.18 -14.00 14.48
N SER A 36 -7.80 -14.92 15.24
CA SER A 36 -7.70 -14.88 16.70
C SER A 36 -6.30 -15.19 17.23
N TYR A 37 -5.41 -15.75 16.39
CA TYR A 37 -4.01 -16.03 16.71
C TYR A 37 -3.03 -15.01 16.10
N VAL A 38 -3.53 -13.96 15.47
CA VAL A 38 -2.73 -12.91 14.82
C VAL A 38 -3.07 -11.59 15.48
N SER A 39 -2.08 -10.85 15.95
CA SER A 39 -2.30 -9.50 16.47
C SER A 39 -2.51 -8.49 15.34
N ASP A 40 -2.99 -7.30 15.68
CA ASP A 40 -3.17 -6.18 14.74
C ASP A 40 -1.86 -5.77 14.05
N GLU A 41 -0.71 -6.02 14.69
CA GLU A 41 0.64 -5.77 14.16
C GLU A 41 1.17 -6.93 13.29
N GLY A 42 0.37 -7.99 13.09
CA GLY A 42 0.75 -9.17 12.32
C GLY A 42 1.59 -10.20 13.09
N THR A 43 1.76 -10.05 14.41
CA THR A 43 2.48 -11.05 15.21
C THR A 43 1.62 -12.30 15.40
N VAL A 44 2.21 -13.47 15.16
CA VAL A 44 1.48 -14.75 15.11
C VAL A 44 1.80 -15.61 16.33
N ALA A 45 0.76 -16.09 17.04
CA ALA A 45 0.87 -17.08 18.11
C ALA A 45 1.19 -18.47 17.53
N ARG A 46 2.44 -18.66 17.11
CA ARG A 46 2.88 -19.79 16.26
C ARG A 46 2.56 -21.18 16.85
N THR A 47 2.70 -21.36 18.16
CA THR A 47 2.46 -22.66 18.83
C THR A 47 0.99 -23.06 18.73
N GLN A 48 0.08 -22.18 19.16
CA GLN A 48 -1.36 -22.39 19.15
C GLN A 48 -1.90 -22.59 17.72
N LEU A 49 -1.44 -21.77 16.77
CA LEU A 49 -1.84 -21.91 15.37
C LEU A 49 -1.35 -23.23 14.77
N SER A 50 -0.15 -23.70 15.14
CA SER A 50 0.39 -24.99 14.66
C SER A 50 -0.39 -26.19 15.20
N GLU A 51 -0.86 -26.13 16.45
CA GLU A 51 -1.72 -27.16 17.04
C GLU A 51 -3.06 -27.25 16.31
N HIS A 52 -3.72 -26.12 16.06
CA HIS A 52 -4.96 -26.09 15.27
C HIS A 52 -4.73 -26.57 13.84
N MET A 53 -3.62 -26.19 13.21
CA MET A 53 -3.24 -26.66 11.86
C MET A 53 -3.09 -28.18 11.78
N ALA A 54 -2.60 -28.83 12.85
CA ALA A 54 -2.51 -30.29 12.92
C ALA A 54 -3.91 -30.94 12.88
N THR A 55 -4.92 -30.32 13.50
CA THR A 55 -6.30 -30.82 13.48
C THR A 55 -6.92 -30.74 12.09
N TRP A 56 -6.78 -29.61 11.37
CA TRP A 56 -7.24 -29.48 9.99
C TRP A 56 -6.54 -30.46 9.05
N SER A 57 -5.24 -30.68 9.26
CA SER A 57 -4.47 -31.66 8.49
C SER A 57 -4.97 -33.08 8.70
N ALA A 58 -5.41 -33.43 9.92
CA ALA A 58 -6.03 -34.73 10.19
C ALA A 58 -7.40 -34.87 9.52
N GLN A 59 -8.24 -33.83 9.55
CA GLN A 59 -9.55 -33.82 8.89
C GLN A 59 -9.45 -33.92 7.37
N LEU A 60 -8.44 -33.28 6.75
CA LEU A 60 -8.19 -33.40 5.31
C LEU A 60 -7.70 -34.81 4.90
N ARG A 61 -7.00 -35.52 5.78
CA ARG A 61 -6.57 -36.93 5.54
C ARG A 61 -7.72 -37.93 5.71
N HIS A 62 -8.60 -37.67 6.68
CA HIS A 62 -9.73 -38.53 7.02
C HIS A 62 -11.04 -37.73 6.97
N PRO A 63 -11.58 -37.47 5.77
CA PRO A 63 -12.82 -36.69 5.64
C PRO A 63 -13.98 -37.40 6.36
N LEU A 64 -14.74 -36.65 7.16
CA LEU A 64 -15.87 -37.18 7.91
C LEU A 64 -16.88 -37.88 6.97
N PRO A 65 -17.41 -39.06 7.34
CA PRO A 65 -18.41 -39.79 6.55
C PRO A 65 -19.77 -39.08 6.67
N THR A 66 -19.94 -37.91 6.06
CA THR A 66 -21.21 -37.19 6.03
C THR A 66 -21.97 -37.42 4.72
N THR A 67 -23.29 -37.61 4.85
CA THR A 67 -24.25 -38.13 3.87
C THR A 67 -24.59 -37.20 2.70
N ARG A 68 -23.82 -36.12 2.44
CA ARG A 68 -24.02 -35.26 1.26
C ARG A 68 -22.67 -34.89 0.65
N ILE A 69 -22.41 -35.40 -0.55
CA ILE A 69 -21.19 -35.15 -1.35
C ILE A 69 -20.89 -33.64 -1.50
N PHE A 70 -21.94 -32.80 -1.57
CA PHE A 70 -21.81 -31.35 -1.69
C PHE A 70 -21.24 -30.66 -0.44
N LEU A 71 -21.75 -31.03 0.75
CA LEU A 71 -21.25 -30.50 2.04
C LEU A 71 -19.78 -30.86 2.25
N ASN A 72 -19.36 -32.02 1.76
CA ASN A 72 -17.96 -32.46 1.85
C ASN A 72 -17.01 -31.57 1.02
N LYS A 73 -17.41 -31.15 -0.19
CA LYS A 73 -16.57 -30.31 -1.06
C LYS A 73 -16.36 -28.90 -0.50
N GLU A 74 -17.41 -28.25 -0.03
CA GLU A 74 -17.31 -26.90 0.56
C GLU A 74 -16.51 -26.92 1.87
N HIS A 75 -16.73 -27.93 2.71
CA HIS A 75 -15.95 -28.12 3.92
C HIS A 75 -14.46 -28.34 3.62
N THR A 76 -14.13 -29.17 2.61
CA THR A 76 -12.75 -29.36 2.15
C THR A 76 -12.12 -28.05 1.68
N LYS A 77 -12.83 -27.25 0.86
CA LYS A 77 -12.32 -25.93 0.43
C LYS A 77 -12.07 -25.01 1.62
N ARG A 78 -12.97 -24.99 2.62
CA ARG A 78 -12.78 -24.18 3.83
C ARG A 78 -11.53 -24.60 4.61
N LEU A 79 -11.31 -25.90 4.79
CA LEU A 79 -10.12 -26.42 5.47
C LEU A 79 -8.83 -26.11 4.69
N LEU A 80 -8.84 -26.23 3.36
CA LEU A 80 -7.70 -25.85 2.51
C LEU A 80 -7.40 -24.36 2.59
N LEU A 81 -8.43 -23.50 2.59
CA LEU A 81 -8.26 -22.06 2.78
C LEU A 81 -7.63 -21.75 4.14
N GLN A 82 -8.16 -22.36 5.20
CA GLN A 82 -7.69 -22.15 6.56
C GLN A 82 -6.24 -22.63 6.75
N ARG A 83 -5.95 -23.86 6.33
CA ARG A 83 -4.59 -24.43 6.44
C ARG A 83 -3.58 -23.69 5.55
N GLY A 84 -3.96 -23.35 4.32
CA GLY A 84 -3.11 -22.57 3.41
C GLY A 84 -2.78 -21.19 3.97
N THR A 85 -3.76 -20.52 4.58
CA THR A 85 -3.56 -19.21 5.23
C THR A 85 -2.66 -19.34 6.48
N ALA A 86 -2.85 -20.38 7.29
CA ALA A 86 -1.99 -20.66 8.44
C ALA A 86 -0.54 -20.95 8.02
N TYR A 87 -0.31 -21.71 6.95
CA TYR A 87 1.03 -21.91 6.39
C TYR A 87 1.69 -20.59 5.98
N ALA A 88 0.95 -19.67 5.36
CA ALA A 88 1.47 -18.35 5.00
C ALA A 88 1.90 -17.57 6.25
N LEU A 89 1.07 -17.56 7.29
CA LEU A 89 1.33 -16.89 8.57
C LEU A 89 2.42 -17.57 9.43
N LEU A 90 2.72 -18.83 9.18
CA LEU A 90 3.82 -19.56 9.83
C LEU A 90 5.13 -19.48 9.04
N GLY A 91 5.16 -18.77 7.91
CA GLY A 91 6.36 -18.61 7.07
C GLY A 91 6.66 -19.81 6.18
N SER A 92 5.63 -20.58 5.80
CA SER A 92 5.71 -21.74 4.89
C SER A 92 4.99 -21.45 3.56
N PRO A 93 5.56 -20.57 2.72
CA PRO A 93 4.87 -20.03 1.53
C PRO A 93 4.60 -21.07 0.43
N GLU A 94 5.45 -22.09 0.31
CA GLU A 94 5.27 -23.16 -0.68
C GLU A 94 4.05 -24.03 -0.36
N GLN A 95 3.92 -24.45 0.90
CA GLN A 95 2.79 -25.22 1.40
C GLN A 95 1.50 -24.41 1.33
N ALA A 96 1.57 -23.11 1.67
CA ALA A 96 0.45 -22.20 1.49
C ALA A 96 -0.04 -22.16 0.03
N ARG A 97 0.89 -22.03 -0.93
CA ARG A 97 0.55 -22.04 -2.36
C ARG A 97 -0.06 -23.36 -2.80
N GLN A 98 0.48 -24.49 -2.36
CA GLN A 98 -0.05 -25.81 -2.70
C GLN A 98 -1.52 -25.96 -2.28
N ASP A 99 -1.84 -25.62 -1.03
CA ASP A 99 -3.21 -25.75 -0.50
C ASP A 99 -4.20 -24.79 -1.18
N LEU A 100 -3.79 -23.53 -1.39
CA LEU A 100 -4.66 -22.52 -1.99
C LEU A 100 -4.88 -22.78 -3.47
N HIS A 101 -3.87 -23.27 -4.22
CA HIS A 101 -4.08 -23.71 -5.59
C HIS A 101 -4.92 -24.99 -5.67
N ALA A 102 -4.75 -25.93 -4.73
CA ALA A 102 -5.61 -27.11 -4.66
C ALA A 102 -7.08 -26.70 -4.47
N LEU A 103 -7.37 -25.71 -3.62
CA LEU A 103 -8.71 -25.15 -3.44
C LEU A 103 -9.27 -24.61 -4.77
N LEU A 104 -8.49 -23.83 -5.52
CA LEU A 104 -8.91 -23.24 -6.80
C LEU A 104 -9.14 -24.30 -7.89
N GLN A 105 -8.44 -25.43 -7.83
CA GLN A 105 -8.62 -26.54 -8.77
C GLN A 105 -9.83 -27.43 -8.44
N HIS A 106 -10.37 -27.36 -7.23
CA HIS A 106 -11.54 -28.16 -6.87
C HIS A 106 -12.79 -27.66 -7.60
N SER A 107 -13.11 -28.27 -8.74
CA SER A 107 -14.31 -27.98 -9.51
C SER A 107 -15.57 -28.38 -8.73
N GLY A 108 -16.35 -27.38 -8.35
CA GLY A 108 -17.65 -27.53 -7.70
C GLY A 108 -18.40 -26.22 -7.80
N THR A 109 -19.74 -26.27 -7.69
CA THR A 109 -20.64 -25.11 -7.61
C THR A 109 -20.47 -24.37 -6.27
N THR A 110 -19.23 -24.07 -5.89
CA THR A 110 -18.89 -23.47 -4.60
C THR A 110 -18.90 -21.95 -4.71
N THR A 111 -19.23 -21.34 -3.58
CA THR A 111 -19.27 -19.92 -3.29
C THR A 111 -18.00 -19.22 -3.77
N ARG A 112 -18.13 -18.35 -4.79
CA ARG A 112 -17.05 -17.50 -5.34
C ARG A 112 -16.23 -16.78 -4.26
N GLN A 113 -16.82 -16.57 -3.09
CA GLN A 113 -16.19 -16.05 -1.89
C GLN A 113 -14.92 -16.81 -1.46
N LEU A 114 -14.96 -18.14 -1.30
CA LEU A 114 -13.79 -18.91 -0.81
C LEU A 114 -12.62 -18.86 -1.81
N GLU A 115 -12.95 -18.91 -3.10
CA GLU A 115 -11.99 -18.79 -4.19
C GLU A 115 -11.41 -17.37 -4.24
N GLY A 116 -12.25 -16.34 -4.05
CA GLY A 116 -11.82 -14.94 -3.93
C GLY A 116 -10.86 -14.72 -2.76
N LEU A 117 -11.14 -15.32 -1.59
CA LEU A 117 -10.27 -15.26 -0.41
C LEU A 117 -8.94 -15.99 -0.65
N ALA A 118 -8.97 -17.14 -1.32
CA ALA A 118 -7.75 -17.84 -1.69
C ALA A 118 -6.88 -17.00 -2.65
N CYS A 119 -7.49 -16.39 -3.67
CA CYS A 119 -6.78 -15.47 -4.57
C CYS A 119 -6.22 -14.27 -3.81
N LEU A 120 -6.95 -13.72 -2.84
CA LEU A 120 -6.47 -12.61 -2.01
C LEU A 120 -5.23 -13.00 -1.20
N VAL A 121 -5.27 -14.13 -0.49
CA VAL A 121 -4.12 -14.60 0.32
C VAL A 121 -2.91 -14.89 -0.57
N LEU A 122 -3.11 -15.53 -1.72
CA LEU A 122 -2.05 -15.74 -2.70
C LEU A 122 -1.49 -14.42 -3.26
N ALA A 123 -2.34 -13.42 -3.50
CA ALA A 123 -1.93 -12.13 -4.02
C ALA A 123 -1.07 -11.37 -3.02
N VAL A 124 -1.46 -11.35 -1.73
CA VAL A 124 -0.66 -10.78 -0.64
C VAL A 124 0.67 -11.51 -0.52
N LEU A 125 0.65 -12.85 -0.48
CA LEU A 125 1.86 -13.67 -0.40
C LEU A 125 2.84 -13.36 -1.54
N ALA A 126 2.35 -13.27 -2.78
CA ALA A 126 3.18 -12.93 -3.93
C ALA A 126 3.68 -11.48 -3.88
N THR A 127 2.89 -10.54 -3.36
CA THR A 127 3.27 -9.13 -3.24
C THR A 127 4.39 -8.91 -2.23
N GLU A 128 4.32 -9.57 -1.07
CA GLU A 128 5.37 -9.50 -0.03
C GLU A 128 6.63 -10.28 -0.42
N GLN A 129 6.51 -11.25 -1.34
CA GLN A 129 7.66 -11.92 -1.97
C GLN A 129 8.21 -11.18 -3.20
N GLU A 130 7.72 -9.96 -3.49
CA GLU A 130 8.09 -9.15 -4.66
C GLU A 130 7.84 -9.83 -6.03
N ARG A 131 6.99 -10.87 -6.06
CA ARG A 131 6.57 -11.59 -7.27
C ARG A 131 5.39 -10.90 -7.94
N TYR A 132 5.58 -9.63 -8.32
CA TYR A 132 4.50 -8.78 -8.84
C TYR A 132 3.78 -9.31 -10.09
N PRO A 133 4.46 -9.93 -11.08
CA PRO A 133 3.78 -10.50 -12.25
C PRO A 133 2.77 -11.59 -11.89
N ASP A 134 3.10 -12.41 -10.87
CA ASP A 134 2.23 -13.48 -10.36
C ASP A 134 1.08 -12.92 -9.51
N ALA A 135 1.35 -11.85 -8.76
CA ALA A 135 0.36 -11.20 -7.90
C ALA A 135 -0.76 -10.51 -8.68
N LEU A 136 -0.44 -9.87 -9.82
CA LEU A 136 -1.41 -9.06 -10.57
C LEU A 136 -2.70 -9.80 -10.99
N PRO A 137 -2.66 -10.99 -11.62
CA PRO A 137 -3.88 -11.72 -11.96
C PRO A 137 -4.68 -12.14 -10.73
N LEU A 138 -4.01 -12.50 -9.63
CA LEU A 138 -4.64 -12.89 -8.36
C LEU A 138 -5.39 -11.72 -7.74
N TRP A 139 -4.81 -10.51 -7.71
CA TRP A 139 -5.50 -9.30 -7.26
C TRP A 139 -6.75 -8.99 -8.10
N LYS A 140 -6.66 -9.14 -9.42
CA LYS A 140 -7.82 -8.93 -10.31
C LYS A 140 -8.94 -9.92 -10.01
N GLN A 141 -8.61 -11.18 -9.79
CA GLN A 141 -9.58 -12.23 -9.45
C GLN A 141 -10.19 -12.00 -8.07
N ALA A 142 -9.38 -11.70 -7.06
CA ALA A 142 -9.85 -11.40 -5.71
C ALA A 142 -10.87 -10.25 -5.72
N ARG A 143 -10.56 -9.15 -6.42
CA ARG A 143 -11.48 -8.01 -6.59
C ARG A 143 -12.78 -8.36 -7.33
N ALA A 144 -12.73 -9.30 -8.26
CA ALA A 144 -13.89 -9.69 -9.05
C ALA A 144 -14.83 -10.65 -8.30
N TRP A 145 -14.29 -11.43 -7.35
CA TRP A 145 -15.02 -12.50 -6.67
C TRP A 145 -15.42 -12.16 -5.24
N LEU A 146 -14.69 -11.27 -4.56
CA LEU A 146 -15.01 -10.82 -3.22
C LEU A 146 -16.07 -9.70 -3.25
N HIS A 147 -16.97 -9.73 -2.28
CA HIS A 147 -17.92 -8.64 -2.10
C HIS A 147 -17.27 -7.47 -1.34
N PRO A 148 -17.61 -6.20 -1.64
CA PRO A 148 -17.04 -5.03 -0.96
C PRO A 148 -17.26 -4.95 0.56
N GLN A 149 -18.05 -5.87 1.13
CA GLN A 149 -18.29 -5.98 2.57
C GLN A 149 -17.27 -6.87 3.29
N GLU A 150 -16.46 -7.62 2.54
CA GLU A 150 -15.55 -8.64 3.04
C GLU A 150 -14.13 -8.11 3.24
N TYR A 151 -13.82 -6.95 2.68
CA TYR A 151 -12.51 -6.33 2.74
C TYR A 151 -12.58 -4.80 2.87
N ASP A 152 -11.55 -4.20 3.44
CA ASP A 152 -11.36 -2.76 3.42
C ASP A 152 -10.89 -2.33 2.02
N HIS A 153 -11.73 -1.54 1.36
CA HIS A 153 -11.49 -1.10 0.00
C HIS A 153 -10.23 -0.22 -0.13
N LEU A 154 -9.87 0.54 0.90
CA LEU A 154 -8.69 1.41 0.88
C LEU A 154 -7.41 0.58 0.97
N ALA A 155 -7.35 -0.35 1.93
CA ALA A 155 -6.21 -1.24 2.11
C ALA A 155 -6.01 -2.12 0.88
N LEU A 156 -7.07 -2.79 0.39
CA LEU A 156 -7.00 -3.61 -0.80
C LEU A 156 -6.48 -2.82 -2.01
N THR A 157 -6.97 -1.59 -2.17
CA THR A 157 -6.53 -0.73 -3.27
C THR A 157 -5.06 -0.44 -3.15
N TRP A 158 -4.57 -0.03 -1.99
CA TRP A 158 -3.16 0.32 -1.77
C TRP A 158 -2.22 -0.81 -2.21
N TYR A 159 -2.54 -2.06 -1.86
CA TYR A 159 -1.74 -3.22 -2.28
C TYR A 159 -1.84 -3.48 -3.78
N TYR A 160 -3.04 -3.40 -4.33
CA TYR A 160 -3.24 -3.58 -5.77
C TYR A 160 -2.51 -2.53 -6.61
N THR A 161 -2.55 -1.26 -6.20
CA THR A 161 -1.87 -0.16 -6.88
C THR A 161 -0.36 -0.22 -6.68
N LYS A 162 0.14 -0.70 -5.52
CA LYS A 162 1.57 -1.04 -5.34
C LYS A 162 2.04 -2.00 -6.43
N VAL A 163 1.31 -3.09 -6.67
CA VAL A 163 1.64 -4.07 -7.73
C VAL A 163 1.59 -3.43 -9.12
N LEU A 164 0.56 -2.62 -9.42
CA LEU A 164 0.47 -1.93 -10.71
C LEU A 164 1.63 -0.98 -10.97
N VAL A 165 2.06 -0.23 -9.96
CA VAL A 165 3.18 0.73 -10.07
C VAL A 165 4.49 -0.01 -10.33
N GLN A 166 4.76 -1.10 -9.61
CA GLN A 166 5.96 -1.92 -9.81
C GLN A 166 6.03 -2.54 -11.20
N LEU A 167 4.88 -2.91 -11.78
CA LEU A 167 4.77 -3.40 -13.15
C LEU A 167 4.67 -2.28 -14.21
N ASN A 168 4.88 -1.02 -13.83
CA ASN A 168 4.80 0.15 -14.70
C ASN A 168 3.43 0.35 -15.39
N HIS A 169 2.34 -0.16 -14.80
CA HIS A 169 0.96 0.05 -15.26
C HIS A 169 0.38 1.37 -14.74
N LEU A 170 1.13 2.47 -14.90
CA LEU A 170 0.88 3.77 -14.26
C LEU A 170 -0.49 4.37 -14.58
N ARG A 171 -0.94 4.28 -15.84
CA ARG A 171 -2.28 4.79 -16.24
C ARG A 171 -3.42 4.04 -15.55
N THR A 172 -3.25 2.73 -15.35
CA THR A 172 -4.25 1.91 -14.65
C THR A 172 -4.25 2.22 -13.16
N ALA A 173 -3.07 2.37 -12.56
CA ALA A 173 -2.92 2.78 -11.16
C ALA A 173 -3.58 4.14 -10.92
N TYR A 174 -3.30 5.14 -11.77
CA TYR A 174 -3.92 6.47 -11.72
C TYR A 174 -5.44 6.39 -11.74
N ARG A 175 -6.02 5.66 -12.71
CA ARG A 175 -7.48 5.52 -12.83
C ARG A 175 -8.10 4.92 -11.57
N VAL A 176 -7.52 3.86 -11.03
CA VAL A 176 -8.03 3.18 -9.83
C VAL A 176 -7.95 4.10 -8.60
N LEU A 177 -6.84 4.82 -8.44
CA LEU A 177 -6.67 5.76 -7.32
C LEU A 177 -7.65 6.94 -7.42
N THR A 178 -7.85 7.48 -8.62
CA THR A 178 -8.79 8.59 -8.85
C THR A 178 -10.24 8.21 -8.62
N GLU A 179 -10.64 6.98 -8.96
CA GLU A 179 -11.99 6.46 -8.68
C GLU A 179 -12.30 6.55 -7.17
N ILE A 180 -11.33 6.16 -6.34
CA ILE A 180 -11.50 6.07 -4.88
C ILE A 180 -11.35 7.43 -4.20
N LEU A 181 -10.40 8.25 -4.66
CA LEU A 181 -10.12 9.56 -4.09
C LEU A 181 -11.08 10.66 -4.59
N SER A 182 -12.05 10.33 -5.45
CA SER A 182 -13.05 11.28 -5.94
C SER A 182 -13.99 11.76 -4.81
N PRO A 183 -14.42 13.04 -4.76
CA PRO A 183 -15.20 13.63 -3.67
C PRO A 183 -16.60 13.02 -3.48
N THR A 184 -17.01 12.12 -4.37
CA THR A 184 -18.21 11.28 -4.23
C THR A 184 -18.05 10.12 -3.25
N THR A 185 -16.85 9.85 -2.71
CA THR A 185 -16.70 8.81 -1.68
C THR A 185 -17.38 9.25 -0.37
N PRO A 186 -18.41 8.52 0.09
CA PRO A 186 -19.06 8.82 1.35
C PRO A 186 -18.15 8.35 2.49
N GLY A 187 -17.20 9.18 2.93
CA GLY A 187 -16.12 8.70 3.79
C GLY A 187 -15.63 9.63 4.91
N LEU A 188 -15.96 10.93 4.90
CA LEU A 188 -15.51 11.86 5.95
C LEU A 188 -16.31 11.77 7.26
N ARG A 189 -17.23 10.81 7.39
CA ARG A 189 -18.04 10.60 8.61
C ARG A 189 -18.09 9.12 9.00
N LEU A 190 -17.00 8.56 9.53
CA LEU A 190 -16.99 7.18 10.04
C LEU A 190 -16.16 7.05 11.35
N PRO A 191 -16.47 6.07 12.22
CA PRO A 191 -16.03 6.01 13.64
C PRO A 191 -14.54 5.67 13.90
N ARG A 192 -13.69 5.72 12.87
CA ARG A 192 -12.24 5.48 12.92
C ARG A 192 -11.51 6.55 12.10
N GLN A 193 -11.76 7.81 12.44
CA GLN A 193 -11.31 8.96 11.62
C GLN A 193 -9.79 8.98 11.43
N LYS A 194 -9.02 8.64 12.48
CA LYS A 194 -7.56 8.66 12.42
C LYS A 194 -6.98 7.56 11.52
N GLU A 195 -7.33 6.30 11.76
CA GLU A 195 -6.88 5.17 10.92
C GLU A 195 -7.28 5.35 9.45
N ARG A 196 -8.50 5.87 9.22
CA ARG A 196 -8.92 6.20 7.86
C ARG A 196 -8.15 7.37 7.25
N ALA A 197 -7.84 8.41 8.04
CA ALA A 197 -7.02 9.52 7.57
C ALA A 197 -5.63 9.04 7.14
N GLU A 198 -5.02 8.13 7.91
CA GLU A 198 -3.74 7.52 7.56
C GLU A 198 -3.84 6.71 6.25
N ALA A 199 -4.88 5.88 6.10
CA ALA A 199 -5.12 5.15 4.84
C ALA A 199 -5.36 6.07 3.62
N TYR A 200 -6.09 7.18 3.80
CA TYR A 200 -6.25 8.18 2.75
C TYR A 200 -4.92 8.88 2.43
N ALA A 201 -4.12 9.23 3.44
CA ALA A 201 -2.80 9.82 3.24
C ALA A 201 -1.91 8.91 2.39
N GLU A 202 -1.94 7.60 2.67
CA GLU A 202 -1.22 6.59 1.89
C GLU A 202 -1.70 6.51 0.43
N LEU A 203 -3.01 6.55 0.18
CA LEU A 203 -3.54 6.54 -1.18
C LEU A 203 -3.24 7.82 -1.95
N PHE A 204 -3.36 8.99 -1.31
CA PHE A 204 -2.95 10.27 -1.90
C PHE A 204 -1.45 10.28 -2.23
N SER A 205 -0.61 9.76 -1.33
CA SER A 205 0.83 9.58 -1.56
C SER A 205 1.12 8.73 -2.79
N GLN A 206 0.46 7.57 -2.90
CA GLN A 206 0.61 6.71 -4.07
C GLN A 206 0.14 7.39 -5.35
N ARG A 207 -0.99 8.13 -5.33
CA ARG A 207 -1.48 8.86 -6.50
C ARG A 207 -0.52 9.97 -6.88
N GLY A 208 0.00 10.73 -5.91
CA GLY A 208 1.02 11.74 -6.14
C GLY A 208 2.30 11.17 -6.77
N GLY A 209 2.75 10.00 -6.32
CA GLY A 209 3.86 9.26 -6.94
C GLY A 209 3.58 8.86 -8.39
N VAL A 210 2.39 8.30 -8.65
CA VAL A 210 1.95 7.94 -10.01
C VAL A 210 1.85 9.17 -10.92
N CYS A 211 1.23 10.24 -10.45
CA CYS A 211 1.12 11.51 -11.16
C CYS A 211 2.49 12.10 -11.48
N SER A 212 3.45 12.03 -10.53
CA SER A 212 4.83 12.45 -10.76
C SER A 212 5.51 11.66 -11.88
N LEU A 213 5.32 10.35 -11.93
CA LEU A 213 5.82 9.48 -13.01
C LEU A 213 5.12 9.73 -14.36
N LEU A 214 3.83 10.10 -14.33
CA LEU A 214 3.04 10.49 -15.50
C LEU A 214 3.25 11.96 -15.93
N GLN A 215 4.12 12.71 -15.25
CA GLN A 215 4.38 14.15 -15.46
C GLN A 215 3.19 15.08 -15.17
N TYR A 216 2.18 14.60 -14.43
CA TYR A 216 1.10 15.41 -13.89
C TYR A 216 1.55 16.13 -12.61
N HIS A 217 2.56 16.98 -12.73
CA HIS A 217 3.28 17.53 -11.59
C HIS A 217 2.41 18.41 -10.67
N GLN A 218 1.40 19.08 -11.22
CA GLN A 218 0.51 19.93 -10.42
C GLN A 218 -0.44 19.08 -9.56
N GLU A 219 -1.13 18.11 -10.16
CA GLU A 219 -1.96 17.13 -9.44
C GLU A 219 -1.16 16.37 -8.38
N ALA A 220 0.08 15.98 -8.70
CA ALA A 220 0.95 15.32 -7.75
C ALA A 220 1.26 16.18 -6.51
N ILE A 221 1.48 17.48 -6.67
CA ILE A 221 1.70 18.39 -5.53
C ILE A 221 0.42 18.53 -4.70
N GLU A 222 -0.74 18.65 -5.33
CA GLU A 222 -2.04 18.76 -4.65
C GLU A 222 -2.35 17.51 -3.83
N ASP A 223 -2.10 16.32 -4.39
CA ASP A 223 -2.23 15.05 -3.67
C ASP A 223 -1.28 14.96 -2.47
N LEU A 224 -0.02 15.35 -2.65
CA LEU A 224 0.96 15.31 -1.57
C LEU A 224 0.63 16.31 -0.47
N ASN A 225 0.04 17.46 -0.81
CA ASN A 225 -0.46 18.42 0.18
C ASN A 225 -1.59 17.80 1.00
N ALA A 226 -2.59 17.20 0.35
CA ALA A 226 -3.68 16.52 1.05
C ALA A 226 -3.18 15.37 1.94
N ALA A 227 -2.22 14.58 1.46
CA ALA A 227 -1.58 13.53 2.26
C ALA A 227 -0.86 14.10 3.50
N ILE A 228 -0.15 15.22 3.36
CA ILE A 228 0.58 15.87 4.47
C ILE A 228 -0.39 16.47 5.49
N GLU A 229 -1.53 17.01 5.07
CA GLU A 229 -2.56 17.49 6.00
C GLU A 229 -3.11 16.35 6.86
N LEU A 230 -3.26 15.17 6.29
CA LEU A 230 -3.73 13.97 6.99
C LEU A 230 -2.64 13.32 7.85
N HIS A 231 -1.38 13.35 7.40
CA HIS A 231 -0.24 12.76 8.11
C HIS A 231 0.98 13.70 8.14
N PRO A 232 0.95 14.76 8.98
CA PRO A 232 1.93 15.86 8.94
C PRO A 232 3.35 15.50 9.37
N THR A 233 3.53 14.32 9.96
CA THR A 233 4.84 13.80 10.40
C THR A 233 5.45 12.79 9.45
N CYS A 234 4.81 12.46 8.32
CA CYS A 234 5.34 11.45 7.39
C CYS A 234 6.48 12.04 6.56
N ALA A 235 7.72 11.72 6.93
CA ALA A 235 8.93 12.18 6.25
C ALA A 235 8.94 11.86 4.74
N ARG A 236 8.38 10.69 4.37
CA ARG A 236 8.27 10.24 2.98
C ARG A 236 7.41 11.15 2.11
N LEU A 237 6.37 11.78 2.66
CA LEU A 237 5.53 12.71 1.88
C LEU A 237 6.30 13.98 1.53
N PHE A 238 7.06 14.51 2.50
CA PHE A 238 7.94 15.66 2.27
C PHE A 238 9.05 15.33 1.29
N SER A 239 9.65 14.13 1.34
CA SER A 239 10.69 13.76 0.37
C SER A 239 10.15 13.74 -1.07
N ILE A 240 9.00 13.11 -1.31
CA ILE A 240 8.39 13.03 -2.64
C ILE A 240 8.03 14.44 -3.14
N ARG A 241 7.43 15.28 -2.30
CA ARG A 241 7.04 16.66 -2.67
C ARG A 241 8.27 17.54 -2.94
N GLY A 242 9.31 17.41 -2.11
CA GLY A 242 10.58 18.12 -2.28
C GLY A 242 11.30 17.77 -3.58
N LEU A 243 11.37 16.47 -3.92
CA LEU A 243 11.92 16.01 -5.20
C LEU A 243 11.12 16.54 -6.39
N LEU A 244 9.79 16.60 -6.28
CA LEU A 244 8.92 17.13 -7.32
C LEU A 244 9.11 18.64 -7.51
N HIS A 245 9.23 19.40 -6.43
CA HIS A 245 9.60 20.81 -6.48
C HIS A 245 10.98 21.02 -7.11
N ALA A 246 11.97 20.18 -6.79
CA ALA A 246 13.30 20.25 -7.40
C ALA A 246 13.25 20.00 -8.92
N LYS A 247 12.48 19.01 -9.38
CA LYS A 247 12.25 18.77 -10.81
C LYS A 247 11.63 19.97 -11.53
N ARG A 248 10.77 20.72 -10.84
CA ARG A 248 10.16 21.97 -11.34
C ARG A 248 11.01 23.21 -11.12
N GLN A 249 12.23 23.07 -10.59
CA GLN A 249 13.13 24.17 -10.27
C GLN A 249 12.58 25.15 -9.23
N HIS A 250 11.61 24.71 -8.41
CA HIS A 250 11.11 25.47 -7.26
C HIS A 250 12.06 25.24 -6.07
N TRP A 251 13.29 25.72 -6.19
CA TRP A 251 14.40 25.36 -5.31
C TRP A 251 14.14 25.66 -3.83
N GLN A 252 13.49 26.79 -3.52
CA GLN A 252 13.16 27.15 -2.13
C GLN A 252 12.16 26.18 -1.49
N ALA A 253 11.10 25.80 -2.22
CA ALA A 253 10.10 24.84 -1.74
C ALA A 253 10.72 23.44 -1.59
N ALA A 254 11.53 23.05 -2.58
CA ALA A 254 12.28 21.80 -2.55
C ALA A 254 13.20 21.71 -1.33
N TYR A 255 13.94 22.77 -1.02
CA TYR A 255 14.82 22.84 0.14
C TYR A 255 14.04 22.62 1.44
N ASN A 256 12.94 23.35 1.64
CA ASN A 256 12.15 23.26 2.88
C ASN A 256 11.62 21.84 3.11
N ASP A 257 11.12 21.19 2.07
CA ASP A 257 10.56 19.84 2.14
C ASP A 257 11.64 18.76 2.32
N LEU A 258 12.71 18.82 1.52
CA LEU A 258 13.82 17.86 1.63
C LEU A 258 14.55 17.99 2.97
N TRP A 259 14.70 19.21 3.50
CA TRP A 259 15.29 19.42 4.81
C TRP A 259 14.46 18.78 5.92
N ARG A 260 13.13 18.94 5.88
CA ARG A 260 12.22 18.28 6.85
C ARG A 260 12.29 16.76 6.74
N ALA A 261 12.30 16.22 5.51
CA ALA A 261 12.39 14.79 5.28
C ALA A 261 13.71 14.22 5.81
N LEU A 262 14.84 14.86 5.50
CA LEU A 262 16.17 14.45 5.95
C LEU A 262 16.33 14.58 7.46
N HIS A 263 15.72 15.59 8.10
CA HIS A 263 15.76 15.71 9.56
C HIS A 263 15.11 14.51 10.27
N ALA A 264 14.06 13.96 9.69
CA ALA A 264 13.39 12.75 10.19
C ALA A 264 14.07 11.44 9.75
N MET A 265 14.82 11.46 8.64
CA MET A 265 15.54 10.30 8.08
C MET A 265 17.00 10.67 7.81
N PRO A 266 17.81 10.90 8.85
CA PRO A 266 19.15 11.48 8.71
C PRO A 266 20.16 10.58 8.00
N GLU A 267 19.87 9.28 7.90
CA GLU A 267 20.74 8.29 7.25
C GLU A 267 20.41 8.09 5.75
N ASP A 268 19.38 8.76 5.22
CA ASP A 268 19.00 8.67 3.81
C ASP A 268 19.96 9.47 2.91
N GLN A 269 20.98 8.79 2.38
CA GLN A 269 21.98 9.39 1.52
C GLN A 269 21.37 9.99 0.24
N ALA A 270 20.34 9.37 -0.33
CA ALA A 270 19.72 9.87 -1.56
C ALA A 270 19.04 11.23 -1.33
N LEU A 271 18.41 11.41 -0.16
CA LEU A 271 17.87 12.71 0.23
C LEU A 271 18.95 13.74 0.51
N ALA A 272 20.05 13.35 1.15
CA ALA A 272 21.18 14.22 1.38
C ALA A 272 21.78 14.73 0.06
N ASP A 273 22.01 13.84 -0.91
CA ASP A 273 22.52 14.18 -2.23
C ASP A 273 21.57 15.12 -2.99
N CYS A 274 20.27 14.83 -2.96
CA CYS A 274 19.26 15.68 -3.57
C CYS A 274 19.22 17.07 -2.93
N LEU A 275 19.26 17.14 -1.59
CA LEU A 275 19.26 18.41 -0.86
C LEU A 275 20.51 19.24 -1.20
N PHE A 276 21.67 18.60 -1.31
CA PHE A 276 22.91 19.26 -1.71
C PHE A 276 22.79 19.91 -3.11
N VAL A 277 22.25 19.18 -4.09
CA VAL A 277 21.99 19.72 -5.44
C VAL A 277 21.02 20.91 -5.38
N VAL A 278 19.95 20.80 -4.60
CA VAL A 278 18.98 21.89 -4.41
C VAL A 278 19.61 23.12 -3.78
N MET A 279 20.48 22.95 -2.77
CA MET A 279 21.20 24.06 -2.12
C MET A 279 22.12 24.79 -3.09
N GLN A 280 22.86 24.06 -3.93
CA GLN A 280 23.71 24.67 -4.96
C GLN A 280 22.88 25.51 -5.93
N ARG A 281 21.77 24.95 -6.44
CA ARG A 281 20.88 25.64 -7.39
C ARG A 281 20.23 26.88 -6.76
N LEU A 282 19.76 26.77 -5.51
CA LEU A 282 19.19 27.88 -4.78
C LEU A 282 20.23 29.00 -4.56
N GLY A 283 21.45 28.64 -4.18
CA GLY A 283 22.56 29.59 -4.05
C GLY A 283 22.88 30.32 -5.36
N THR A 284 22.91 29.60 -6.49
CA THR A 284 23.10 30.24 -7.80
C THR A 284 21.95 31.18 -8.18
N GLN A 285 20.70 30.82 -7.85
CA GLN A 285 19.54 31.65 -8.16
C GLN A 285 19.55 32.96 -7.35
N LEU A 286 19.95 32.90 -6.09
CA LEU A 286 20.07 34.07 -5.21
C LEU A 286 21.28 34.95 -5.57
N ALA A 287 22.33 34.36 -6.13
CA ALA A 287 23.54 35.07 -6.55
C ALA A 287 23.39 35.81 -7.90
N VAL A 288 22.42 35.42 -8.75
CA VAL A 288 22.08 36.19 -9.96
C VAL A 288 21.24 37.40 -9.52
N PRO A 289 21.75 38.65 -9.60
CA PRO A 289 20.97 39.80 -9.21
C PRO A 289 19.74 39.91 -10.13
N THR A 290 18.55 40.00 -9.54
CA THR A 290 17.33 40.43 -10.22
C THR A 290 17.45 41.91 -10.59
N THR A 291 18.21 42.24 -11.62
CA THR A 291 18.26 43.57 -12.24
C THR A 291 18.24 43.37 -13.76
N THR A 292 17.20 43.80 -14.48
CA THR A 292 16.79 45.19 -14.63
C THR A 292 15.40 45.27 -15.29
N PRO A 293 14.43 46.07 -14.78
CA PRO A 293 13.53 46.75 -15.67
C PRO A 293 14.33 47.86 -16.34
N ALA A 294 14.30 47.92 -17.68
CA ALA A 294 14.95 48.96 -18.45
C ALA A 294 14.48 50.34 -17.95
N MET A 295 15.35 51.05 -17.23
CA MET A 295 15.19 52.49 -17.06
C MET A 295 15.37 53.12 -18.45
N HIS A 296 14.25 53.44 -19.10
CA HIS A 296 14.24 54.37 -20.21
C HIS A 296 14.84 55.69 -19.72
N THR A 297 16.10 55.92 -20.05
CA THR A 297 16.78 57.19 -19.91
C THR A 297 16.16 58.17 -20.91
N ARG A 298 15.12 58.89 -20.50
CA ARG A 298 14.63 60.07 -21.24
C ARG A 298 15.62 61.22 -21.04
N ARG A 299 16.64 61.25 -21.89
CA ARG A 299 17.58 62.38 -22.02
C ARG A 299 16.98 63.44 -22.95
N GLY A 300 17.03 64.71 -22.52
CA GLY A 300 17.12 65.87 -23.41
C GLY A 300 15.83 66.67 -23.59
N GLY A 301 15.79 67.86 -22.97
CA GLY A 301 14.75 68.86 -23.17
C GLY A 301 14.96 70.08 -22.29
N THR A 302 15.97 70.87 -22.66
CA THR A 302 16.44 72.11 -22.03
C THR A 302 15.35 73.17 -21.77
N ARG A 303 15.42 73.78 -20.58
CA ARG A 303 14.83 75.09 -20.23
C ARG A 303 15.25 76.19 -21.22
N ARG A 304 14.34 77.09 -21.56
CA ARG A 304 14.62 78.54 -21.63
C ARG A 304 13.33 79.38 -21.60
N ALA A 305 13.40 80.40 -20.73
CA ALA A 305 12.66 81.67 -20.63
C ALA A 305 11.12 81.64 -20.70
#